data_AF-A0A925N186-F1
#
_entry.id   AF-A0A925N186-F1
#
_cell.length_a   1.000
_cell.length_b   1.000
_cell.length_c   1.000
_cell.angle_alpha   90.00
_cell.angle_beta   90.00
_cell.angle_gamma   90.00
#
_symmetry.space_group_name_H-M   'P 1'
#
loop_
_entity.id
_entity.type
_entity.pdbx_description
1 polymer ?
#
loop_
_entity_poly.entity_id
_entity_poly.type
_entity_poly.pdbx_seq_one_letter_code
_entity_poly.pdbx_strand_id
1 'polypeptide(L)'
;MPHRPRIIAHLDMDAFYASVELLRYPELQGMPVVIGGGSRQQPVWEVDPATGMQRRRFARLHDYVGRGVITTATYAARAFGVNSAMGL
;
A
#
# COMPACT_ATOMS: atom_id res chain seq x y z
N MET A 1 -24.86 -43.76 8.96
CA MET A 1 -24.82 -42.31 9.25
C MET A 1 -24.70 -41.59 7.92
N PRO A 2 -25.68 -40.77 7.49
CA PRO A 2 -25.53 -40.02 6.24
C PRO A 2 -24.36 -39.03 6.38
N HIS A 3 -23.52 -38.95 5.36
CA HIS A 3 -22.43 -37.98 5.31
C HIS A 3 -23.05 -36.57 5.18
N ARG A 4 -22.85 -35.72 6.19
CA ARG A 4 -23.30 -34.32 6.10
C ARG A 4 -22.58 -33.65 4.92
N PRO A 5 -23.28 -32.89 4.06
CA PRO A 5 -22.64 -32.18 2.97
C PRO A 5 -21.59 -31.18 3.50
N ARG A 6 -20.44 -31.11 2.82
CA ARG A 6 -19.36 -30.18 3.17
C ARG A 6 -19.75 -28.75 2.84
N ILE A 7 -19.51 -27.83 3.75
CA ILE A 7 -19.60 -26.38 3.52
C ILE A 7 -18.18 -25.86 3.41
N ILE A 8 -17.86 -25.19 2.31
CA ILE A 8 -16.53 -24.63 2.03
C ILE A 8 -16.68 -23.12 1.95
N ALA A 9 -15.84 -22.38 2.70
CA ALA A 9 -15.75 -20.94 2.64
C ALA A 9 -14.33 -20.53 2.19
N HIS A 10 -14.26 -19.53 1.32
CA HIS A 10 -13.02 -18.88 0.92
C HIS A 10 -12.95 -17.51 1.57
N LEU A 11 -11.84 -17.22 2.24
CA LEU A 11 -11.56 -15.93 2.85
C LEU A 11 -10.30 -15.38 2.20
N ASP A 12 -10.42 -14.20 1.60
CA ASP A 12 -9.30 -13.46 1.04
C ASP A 12 -9.34 -12.03 1.56
N MET A 13 -8.17 -11.46 1.77
CA MET A 13 -8.03 -10.10 2.28
C MET A 13 -7.79 -9.15 1.12
N ASP A 14 -8.70 -8.19 0.97
CA ASP A 14 -8.59 -7.16 -0.05
C ASP A 14 -7.29 -6.38 0.07
N ALA A 15 -6.50 -6.40 -1.01
CA ALA A 15 -5.26 -5.64 -1.14
C ALA A 15 -4.39 -5.67 0.14
N PHE A 16 -4.18 -6.87 0.69
CA PHE A 16 -3.66 -7.10 2.04
C PHE A 16 -2.53 -6.15 2.49
N TYR A 17 -1.43 -6.04 1.72
CA TYR A 17 -0.32 -5.17 2.11
C TYR A 17 -0.70 -3.70 2.12
N ALA A 18 -1.52 -3.23 1.18
CA ALA A 18 -1.99 -1.86 1.19
C ALA A 18 -2.89 -1.60 2.40
N SER A 19 -3.77 -2.53 2.74
CA SER A 19 -4.63 -2.44 3.93
C SER A 19 -3.80 -2.35 5.22
N VAL A 20 -2.72 -3.12 5.33
CA VAL A 20 -1.78 -3.04 6.48
C VAL A 20 -1.06 -1.69 6.52
N GLU A 21 -0.55 -1.21 5.40
CA GLU A 21 0.17 0.06 5.35
C GLU A 21 -0.74 1.27 5.60
N LEU A 22 -2.00 1.21 5.17
CA LEU A 22 -3.01 2.23 5.47
C LEU A 22 -3.41 2.26 6.96
N LEU A 23 -3.31 1.15 7.68
CA LEU A 23 -3.44 1.12 9.15
C LEU A 23 -2.20 1.72 9.84
N ARG A 24 -1.00 1.45 9.31
CA ARG A 24 0.27 1.99 9.81
C ARG A 24 0.42 3.50 9.56
N TYR A 25 -0.08 3.95 8.41
CA TYR A 25 0.02 5.31 7.88
C TYR A 25 -1.38 5.84 7.54
N PRO A 26 -2.20 6.17 8.55
CA PRO A 26 -3.57 6.63 8.34
C PRO A 26 -3.68 7.92 7.50
N GLU A 27 -2.61 8.72 7.42
CA GLU A 27 -2.56 9.90 6.56
C GLU A 27 -2.57 9.58 5.05
N LEU A 28 -2.35 8.31 4.66
CA LEU A 28 -2.40 7.86 3.27
C LEU A 28 -3.81 7.40 2.84
N GLN A 29 -4.79 7.42 3.75
CA GLN A 29 -6.16 7.01 3.44
C GLN A 29 -6.75 7.82 2.30
N GLY A 30 -7.33 7.13 1.31
CA GLY A 30 -7.88 7.73 0.10
C GLY A 30 -6.83 8.19 -0.93
N MET A 31 -5.53 8.09 -0.64
CA MET A 31 -4.48 8.48 -1.59
C MET A 31 -4.14 7.33 -2.56
N PRO A 32 -3.75 7.64 -3.81
CA PRO A 32 -3.23 6.65 -4.75
C PRO A 32 -1.82 6.23 -4.31
N VAL A 33 -1.72 5.05 -3.69
CA VAL A 33 -0.49 4.51 -3.11
C VAL A 33 -0.21 3.12 -3.65
N VAL A 34 1.07 2.83 -3.87
CA VAL A 34 1.57 1.52 -4.25
C VAL A 34 2.60 1.03 -3.23
N ILE A 35 2.62 -0.28 -3.02
CA ILE A 35 3.53 -0.97 -2.13
C ILE A 35 4.48 -1.77 -3.01
N GLY A 36 5.77 -1.62 -2.77
CA GLY A 36 6.84 -2.39 -3.41
C GLY A 36 7.57 -3.27 -2.41
N GLY A 37 8.30 -4.27 -2.90
CA GLY A 37 9.05 -5.19 -2.04
C GLY A 37 10.37 -4.65 -1.45
N GLY A 38 10.78 -3.44 -1.81
CA GLY A 38 12.06 -2.85 -1.38
C GLY A 38 11.94 -2.02 -0.10
N SER A 39 12.93 -2.11 0.79
CA SER A 39 12.98 -1.35 2.06
C SER A 39 13.67 0.02 1.95
N ARG A 40 14.10 0.41 0.76
CA ARG A 40 14.90 1.63 0.53
C ARG A 40 14.11 2.93 0.68
N GLN A 41 12.79 2.89 0.45
CA GLN A 41 11.92 4.07 0.37
C GLN A 41 11.01 4.20 1.60
N GLN A 42 11.57 3.99 2.80
CA GLN A 42 10.79 4.15 4.03
C GLN A 42 10.46 5.63 4.29
N PRO A 43 9.28 5.93 4.89
CA PRO A 43 8.92 7.30 5.23
C PRO A 43 9.91 7.91 6.21
N VAL A 44 10.26 9.18 6.01
CA VAL A 44 11.15 9.93 6.90
C VAL A 44 10.37 10.99 7.65
N TRP A 45 10.73 11.23 8.91
CA TRP A 45 10.17 12.34 9.67
C TRP A 45 10.73 13.67 9.18
N GLU A 46 9.85 14.65 9.04
CA GLU A 46 10.17 16.03 8.68
C GLU A 46 9.48 16.96 9.68
N VAL A 47 10.19 18.00 10.09
CA VAL A 47 9.65 19.03 10.98
C VAL A 47 9.38 20.27 10.13
N ASP A 48 8.15 20.76 10.18
CA ASP A 48 7.79 22.02 9.55
C ASP A 48 8.54 23.18 10.24
N PRO A 49 9.37 23.96 9.53
CA PRO A 49 10.22 24.96 10.15
C PRO A 49 9.46 26.18 10.67
N ALA A 50 8.22 26.42 10.22
CA ALA A 50 7.40 27.56 10.64
C ALA A 50 6.54 27.21 11.86
N THR A 51 6.06 25.97 11.95
CA THR A 51 5.09 25.54 12.97
C THR A 51 5.67 24.57 13.99
N GLY A 52 6.82 23.96 13.72
CA GLY A 52 7.42 22.89 14.54
C GLY A 52 6.68 21.55 14.45
N MET A 53 5.66 21.43 13.60
CA MET A 53 4.84 20.22 13.49
C MET A 53 5.60 19.09 12.80
N GLN A 54 5.55 17.88 13.38
CA GLN A 54 6.15 16.69 12.78
C GLN A 54 5.20 16.05 11.76
N ARG A 55 5.73 15.70 10.58
CA ARG A 55 5.02 14.94 9.55
C ARG A 55 5.92 13.87 8.95
N ARG A 56 5.31 12.82 8.38
CA ARG A 56 6.03 11.84 7.58
C ARG A 56 6.07 12.29 6.13
N ARG A 57 7.25 12.27 5.52
CA ARG A 57 7.46 12.46 4.09
C ARG A 57 7.59 11.10 3.42
N PHE A 58 6.74 10.84 2.45
CA PHE A 58 6.69 9.60 1.68
C PHE A 58 7.41 9.77 0.34
N ALA A 59 8.01 8.69 -0.15
CA ALA A 59 8.59 8.65 -1.49
C ALA A 59 7.51 8.81 -2.56
N ARG A 60 7.87 9.42 -3.70
CA ARG A 60 6.99 9.58 -4.85
C ARG A 60 7.45 8.71 -6.00
N LEU A 61 6.50 8.14 -6.72
CA LEU A 61 6.82 7.22 -7.82
C LEU A 61 7.61 7.90 -8.95
N HIS A 62 7.40 9.21 -9.19
CA HIS A 62 8.15 9.95 -10.21
C HIS A 62 9.65 10.09 -9.90
N ASP A 63 10.05 9.97 -8.63
CA ASP A 63 11.46 10.02 -8.20
C ASP A 63 12.07 8.62 -8.09
N TYR A 64 11.27 7.57 -8.34
CA TYR A 64 11.76 6.21 -8.24
C TYR A 64 12.67 5.87 -9.43
N VAL A 65 13.87 5.41 -9.12
CA VAL A 65 14.85 4.94 -10.11
C VAL A 65 15.30 3.54 -9.72
N GLY A 66 15.09 2.58 -10.61
CA GLY A 66 15.56 1.22 -10.40
C GLY A 66 14.66 0.19 -11.07
N ARG A 67 14.71 -1.03 -10.54
CA ARG A 67 13.80 -2.12 -10.90
C ARG A 67 12.98 -2.45 -9.66
N GLY A 68 11.70 -2.66 -9.87
CA GLY A 68 10.80 -3.11 -8.82
C GLY A 68 9.47 -3.56 -9.41
N VAL A 69 8.68 -4.21 -8.57
CA VAL A 69 7.33 -4.62 -8.92
C VAL A 69 6.39 -4.12 -7.83
N ILE A 70 5.25 -3.58 -8.25
CA ILE A 70 4.15 -3.24 -7.36
C ILE A 70 3.58 -4.54 -6.81
N THR A 71 3.76 -4.80 -5.52
CA THR A 71 3.19 -5.97 -4.85
C THR A 71 1.70 -5.74 -4.58
N THR A 72 1.30 -4.51 -4.25
CA THR A 72 -0.09 -4.14 -4.02
C THR A 72 -0.31 -2.66 -4.32
N ALA A 73 -1.48 -2.32 -4.85
CA ALA A 73 -1.93 -0.95 -5.05
C ALA A 73 -3.23 -0.70 -4.27
N THR A 74 -3.39 0.49 -3.70
CA THR A 74 -4.67 0.90 -3.08
C THR A 74 -5.76 0.98 -4.15
N TYR A 75 -7.03 0.90 -3.74
CA TYR A 75 -8.16 1.10 -4.65
C TYR A 75 -8.12 2.47 -5.34
N ALA A 76 -7.70 3.51 -4.62
CA ALA A 76 -7.49 4.84 -5.20
C ALA A 76 -6.43 4.84 -6.32
N ALA A 77 -5.34 4.08 -6.17
CA ALA A 77 -4.34 3.93 -7.24
C ALA A 77 -4.88 3.14 -8.44
N ARG A 78 -5.70 2.10 -8.22
CA ARG A 78 -6.33 1.30 -9.28
C ARG A 78 -7.25 2.13 -10.17
N ALA A 79 -7.88 3.17 -9.63
CA ALA A 79 -8.69 4.10 -10.43
C ALA A 79 -7.86 4.84 -11.52
N PHE A 80 -6.54 4.94 -11.35
CA PHE A 80 -5.60 5.48 -12.34
C PHE A 80 -4.99 4.40 -13.25
N GLY A 81 -5.51 3.17 -13.22
CA GLY A 81 -5.00 2.04 -14.00
C GLY A 81 -3.77 1.35 -13.40
N VAL A 82 -3.33 1.74 -12.20
CA VAL A 82 -2.17 1.15 -11.53
C VAL A 82 -2.57 -0.14 -10.82
N ASN A 83 -1.91 -1.25 -11.14
CA ASN A 83 -2.24 -2.57 -10.63
C ASN A 83 -1.03 -3.30 -10.05
N SER A 84 -1.29 -4.35 -9.26
CA SER A 84 -0.25 -5.29 -8.83
C SER A 84 0.44 -5.92 -10.04
N ALA A 85 1.69 -6.36 -9.84
CA ALA A 85 2.58 -6.92 -10.87
C ALA A 85 3.05 -5.95 -11.96
N MET A 86 2.66 -4.66 -11.90
CA MET A 86 3.26 -3.62 -12.72
C MET A 86 4.67 -3.27 -12.24
N GLY A 87 5.51 -2.77 -13.14
CA GLY A 87 6.82 -2.23 -12.80
C GLY A 87 6.72 -0.98 -11.91
N LEU A 88 7.66 -0.84 -10.97
CA LEU A 88 7.91 0.40 -10.24
C LEU A 88 8.90 1.28 -10.99
#